data_AF-A0A538L365-F1
#
_entry.id   AF-A0A538L365-F1
#
_cell.length_a   1.000
_cell.length_b   1.000
_cell.length_c   1.000
_cell.angle_alpha   90.00
_cell.angle_beta   90.00
_cell.angle_gamma   90.00
#
_symmetry.space_group_name_H-M   'P 1'
#
loop_
_entity.id
_entity.type
_entity.pdbx_description
1 polymer ?
#
loop_
_entity_poly.entity_id
_entity_poly.type
_entity_poly.pdbx_seq_one_letter_code
_entity_poly.pdbx_strand_id
1 'polypeptide(L)'
;MSRPVRVLLLTSSVVVSALATACGTQKVSVSRSQPGPYRGAVIFNQRCSGCHTLSYAATNGSAANVRTKEPNNGPNFNIRCERPMSRVVYAIENGGFSGAIMPPNVVVGQDAIDVANFVATYAGRQAPPIPGVAPCTTKPVGTLPAVTAATATTTAKKAAVTPSAAKPPQKKATAARTAKQTQGRTPVATP
;
A
#
# COMPACT_ATOMS: atom_id res chain seq x y z
N MET A 1 50.04 -20.12 46.84
CA MET A 1 49.01 -20.85 46.06
C MET A 1 48.03 -19.82 45.50
N SER A 2 48.28 -19.31 44.30
CA SER A 2 47.58 -18.13 43.76
C SER A 2 46.53 -18.57 42.73
N ARG A 3 45.40 -19.09 43.23
CA ARG A 3 44.25 -19.54 42.42
C ARG A 3 43.06 -18.56 42.26
N PRO A 4 43.10 -17.25 42.59
CA PRO A 4 41.91 -16.42 42.35
C PRO A 4 41.88 -15.72 40.97
N VAL A 5 43.01 -15.62 40.25
CA VAL A 5 43.09 -14.81 39.02
C VAL A 5 42.42 -15.47 37.81
N ARG A 6 42.29 -16.82 37.80
CA ARG A 6 41.67 -17.54 36.67
C ARG A 6 40.15 -17.60 36.70
N VAL A 7 39.50 -17.26 37.82
CA VAL A 7 38.03 -17.34 37.94
C VAL A 7 37.35 -16.03 37.55
N LEU A 8 38.07 -14.91 37.58
CA LEU A 8 37.52 -13.60 37.20
C LEU A 8 37.62 -13.30 35.69
N LEU A 9 38.10 -14.26 34.89
CA LEU A 9 38.20 -14.16 33.42
C LEU A 9 37.16 -15.03 32.68
N LEU A 10 36.18 -15.59 33.40
CA LEU A 10 35.15 -16.47 32.82
C LEU A 10 33.71 -15.93 32.97
N THR A 11 33.53 -14.73 33.53
CA THR A 11 32.21 -14.06 33.66
C THR A 11 32.09 -12.82 32.77
N SER A 12 32.88 -12.75 31.69
CA SER A 12 32.80 -11.68 30.69
C SER A 12 32.60 -12.27 29.28
N SER A 13 31.86 -13.38 29.19
CA SER A 13 31.43 -13.95 27.92
C SER A 13 29.99 -13.56 27.65
N VAL A 14 29.87 -12.38 27.04
CA VAL A 14 28.90 -12.11 25.96
C VAL A 14 27.43 -12.04 26.39
N VAL A 15 27.10 -10.96 27.12
CA VAL A 15 25.82 -10.25 26.92
C VAL A 15 25.92 -9.47 25.60
N VAL A 16 26.00 -10.16 24.46
CA VAL A 16 25.93 -9.56 23.10
C VAL A 16 25.20 -10.53 22.17
N SER A 17 23.97 -10.90 22.53
CA SER A 17 23.04 -11.56 21.60
C SER A 17 21.90 -10.64 21.17
N ALA A 18 21.94 -9.36 21.54
CA ALA A 18 21.09 -8.33 20.96
C ALA A 18 21.75 -7.72 19.70
N LEU A 19 22.21 -8.57 18.76
CA LEU A 19 22.30 -8.11 17.38
C LEU A 19 20.87 -7.98 16.90
N ALA A 20 20.38 -6.75 17.05
CA ALA A 20 19.15 -6.25 16.48
C ALA A 20 18.90 -6.91 15.12
N THR A 21 17.77 -7.57 14.99
CA THR A 21 17.12 -7.83 13.71
C THR A 21 16.84 -6.47 13.06
N ALA A 22 17.86 -5.87 12.43
CA ALA A 22 17.76 -4.68 11.60
C ALA A 22 17.15 -5.08 10.25
N CYS A 23 15.97 -5.68 10.29
CA CYS A 23 15.14 -5.85 9.10
C CYS A 23 14.58 -4.46 8.75
N GLY A 24 15.33 -3.68 7.96
CA GLY A 24 14.85 -2.46 7.32
C GLY A 24 15.15 -1.14 8.05
N THR A 25 16.39 -0.65 7.95
CA THR A 25 16.78 0.69 8.41
C THR A 25 16.47 1.80 7.39
N GLN A 26 16.13 1.45 6.15
CA GLN A 26 15.78 2.44 5.14
C GLN A 26 14.41 3.07 5.44
N LYS A 27 14.38 4.40 5.50
CA LYS A 27 13.18 5.20 5.77
C LYS A 27 12.79 5.96 4.51
N VAL A 28 11.48 6.25 4.38
CA VAL A 28 10.97 7.17 3.36
C VAL A 28 11.72 8.50 3.46
N SER A 29 12.35 8.92 2.37
CA SER A 29 13.18 10.14 2.33
C SER A 29 12.45 11.36 1.77
N VAL A 30 11.17 11.21 1.42
CA VAL A 30 10.29 12.31 1.03
C VAL A 30 9.98 13.21 2.23
N SER A 31 10.01 14.53 2.04
CA SER A 31 9.72 15.48 3.11
C SER A 31 8.26 15.42 3.55
N ARG A 32 8.01 15.42 4.87
CA ARG A 32 6.65 15.51 5.45
C ARG A 32 5.93 16.81 5.11
N SER A 33 6.66 17.87 4.77
CA SER A 33 6.06 19.14 4.32
C SER A 33 5.43 19.07 2.93
N GLN A 34 5.61 17.96 2.20
CA GLN A 34 4.99 17.69 0.90
C GLN A 34 3.90 16.60 1.09
N PRO A 35 2.69 16.95 1.56
CA PRO A 35 1.73 15.98 2.09
C PRO A 35 1.31 14.90 1.09
N GLY A 36 1.03 15.27 -0.18
CA GLY A 36 0.68 14.30 -1.23
C GLY A 36 1.82 13.33 -1.53
N PRO A 37 3.01 13.79 -1.96
CA PRO A 37 4.13 12.90 -2.23
C PRO A 37 4.62 12.10 -1.01
N TYR A 38 4.55 12.67 0.21
CA TYR A 38 4.94 11.95 1.43
C TYR A 38 3.98 10.79 1.72
N ARG A 39 2.66 11.06 1.71
CA ARG A 39 1.65 10.02 1.90
C ARG A 39 1.76 8.95 0.83
N GLY A 40 1.93 9.34 -0.43
CA GLY A 40 2.17 8.42 -1.53
C GLY A 40 3.40 7.53 -1.33
N ALA A 41 4.50 8.09 -0.83
CA ALA A 41 5.71 7.32 -0.52
C ALA A 41 5.51 6.29 0.60
N VAL A 42 4.76 6.66 1.65
CA VAL A 42 4.41 5.76 2.75
C VAL A 42 3.55 4.61 2.25
N ILE A 43 2.51 4.91 1.46
CA ILE A 43 1.61 3.89 0.89
C ILE A 43 2.39 2.98 -0.07
N PHE A 44 3.24 3.55 -0.92
CA PHE A 44 4.08 2.80 -1.83
C PHE A 44 4.99 1.81 -1.08
N ASN A 45 5.60 2.23 0.03
CA ASN A 45 6.39 1.36 0.88
C ASN A 45 5.56 0.19 1.45
N GLN A 46 4.33 0.45 1.86
CA GLN A 46 3.45 -0.55 2.47
C GLN A 46 2.84 -1.53 1.47
N ARG A 47 2.56 -1.08 0.24
CA ARG A 47 1.73 -1.81 -0.72
C ARG A 47 2.47 -2.28 -1.97
N CYS A 48 3.55 -1.61 -2.36
CA CYS A 48 4.23 -1.82 -3.64
C CYS A 48 5.67 -2.37 -3.48
N SER A 49 6.22 -2.35 -2.26
CA SER A 49 7.62 -2.67 -1.97
C SER A 49 8.06 -4.09 -2.31
N GLY A 50 7.15 -5.06 -2.27
CA GLY A 50 7.46 -6.45 -2.60
C GLY A 50 7.89 -6.65 -4.05
N CYS A 51 7.40 -5.80 -4.97
CA CYS A 51 7.64 -5.94 -6.40
C CYS A 51 8.44 -4.79 -6.99
N HIS A 52 8.36 -3.58 -6.42
CA HIS A 52 8.96 -2.39 -7.03
C HIS A 52 10.11 -1.83 -6.21
N THR A 53 11.12 -1.34 -6.93
CA THR A 53 12.27 -0.64 -6.34
C THR A 53 12.11 0.87 -6.57
N LEU A 54 12.06 1.62 -5.48
CA LEU A 54 12.08 3.08 -5.46
C LEU A 54 12.67 3.55 -4.13
N SER A 55 13.90 4.06 -4.20
CA SER A 55 14.72 4.44 -3.04
C SER A 55 14.07 5.50 -2.16
N TYR A 56 13.34 6.45 -2.75
CA TYR A 56 12.63 7.50 -2.01
C TYR A 56 11.52 6.96 -1.10
N ALA A 57 10.97 5.79 -1.41
CA ALA A 57 10.01 5.08 -0.57
C ALA A 57 10.67 3.95 0.24
N ALA A 58 12.02 3.87 0.30
CA ALA A 58 12.72 2.80 1.00
C ALA A 58 12.29 1.39 0.53
N THR A 59 12.07 1.23 -0.78
CA THR A 59 11.63 -0.05 -1.36
C THR A 59 12.71 -0.69 -2.21
N ASN A 60 12.83 -2.00 -2.07
CA ASN A 60 13.72 -2.84 -2.86
C ASN A 60 12.93 -4.07 -3.27
N GLY A 61 12.23 -3.97 -4.40
CA GLY A 61 11.60 -5.12 -5.03
C GLY A 61 12.67 -6.13 -5.46
N SER A 62 12.28 -7.37 -5.72
CA SER A 62 13.19 -8.48 -6.03
C SER A 62 14.01 -8.32 -7.35
N ALA A 63 14.07 -7.12 -7.95
CA ALA A 63 14.65 -6.79 -9.25
C ALA A 63 15.97 -6.01 -9.22
N ALA A 64 16.73 -5.99 -8.12
CA ALA A 64 18.01 -5.29 -8.11
C ALA A 64 19.03 -5.89 -9.10
N ASN A 65 18.96 -7.20 -9.35
CA ASN A 65 19.85 -7.92 -10.26
C ASN A 65 19.04 -8.73 -11.28
N VAL A 66 19.23 -8.47 -12.57
CA VAL A 66 18.42 -9.08 -13.64
C VAL A 66 18.55 -10.61 -13.66
N ARG A 67 19.70 -11.16 -13.24
CA ARG A 67 19.99 -12.60 -13.24
C ARG A 67 19.33 -13.38 -12.10
N THR A 68 18.96 -12.69 -11.01
CA THR A 68 18.31 -13.29 -9.83
C THR A 68 16.91 -12.73 -9.62
N LYS A 69 16.37 -12.08 -10.65
CA LYS A 69 15.07 -11.42 -10.60
C LYS A 69 13.99 -12.50 -10.59
N GLU A 70 13.16 -12.50 -9.55
CA GLU A 70 11.97 -13.35 -9.54
C GLU A 70 11.05 -12.95 -10.71
N PRO A 71 10.38 -13.92 -11.37
CA PRO A 71 9.49 -13.65 -12.50
C PRO A 71 8.38 -12.63 -12.19
N ASN A 72 7.96 -12.55 -10.92
CA ASN A 72 6.88 -11.69 -10.43
C ASN A 72 7.31 -10.26 -10.04
N ASN A 73 8.43 -9.78 -10.53
CA ASN A 73 8.92 -8.45 -10.19
C ASN A 73 8.32 -7.30 -10.99
N GLY A 74 8.11 -6.20 -10.29
CA GLY A 74 7.82 -4.89 -10.88
C GLY A 74 9.06 -4.19 -11.45
N PRO A 75 8.88 -3.06 -12.14
CA PRO A 75 9.98 -2.24 -12.61
C PRO A 75 10.75 -1.55 -11.47
N ASN A 76 12.03 -1.25 -11.73
CA ASN A 76 12.84 -0.39 -10.89
C ASN A 76 12.60 1.09 -11.27
N PHE A 77 11.84 1.80 -10.45
CA PHE A 77 11.48 3.20 -10.66
C PHE A 77 12.60 4.18 -10.28
N ASN A 78 13.71 3.74 -9.68
CA ASN A 78 14.87 4.63 -9.54
C ASN A 78 15.37 5.11 -10.91
N ILE A 79 15.33 4.23 -11.91
CA ILE A 79 15.83 4.48 -13.27
C ILE A 79 14.70 4.62 -14.30
N ARG A 80 13.56 3.93 -14.11
CA ARG A 80 12.44 4.03 -15.04
C ARG A 80 11.64 5.30 -14.77
N CYS A 81 11.42 6.10 -15.80
CA CYS A 81 10.53 7.24 -15.75
C CYS A 81 9.06 6.81 -15.77
N GLU A 82 8.22 7.40 -14.91
CA GLU A 82 6.77 7.15 -14.86
C GLU A 82 5.98 8.45 -14.83
N ARG A 83 5.94 9.15 -15.97
CA ARG A 83 5.20 10.42 -16.14
C ARG A 83 4.30 10.38 -17.39
N PRO A 84 3.14 11.05 -17.39
CA PRO A 84 2.53 11.78 -16.27
C PRO A 84 1.81 10.85 -15.25
N MET A 85 1.28 11.44 -14.17
CA MET A 85 0.51 10.75 -13.11
C MET A 85 -0.59 9.84 -13.64
N SER A 86 -1.28 10.22 -14.72
CA SER A 86 -2.36 9.41 -15.30
C SER A 86 -1.89 8.03 -15.77
N ARG A 87 -0.64 7.91 -16.21
CA ARG A 87 -0.06 6.60 -16.56
C ARG A 87 0.09 5.70 -15.35
N VAL A 88 0.42 6.29 -14.19
CA VAL A 88 0.59 5.54 -12.94
C VAL A 88 -0.76 5.12 -12.38
N VAL A 89 -1.76 6.02 -12.38
CA VAL A 89 -3.12 5.68 -11.95
C VAL A 89 -3.69 4.55 -12.81
N TYR A 90 -3.55 4.65 -14.13
CA TYR A 90 -3.97 3.58 -15.04
C TYR A 90 -3.32 2.24 -14.67
N ALA A 91 -2.00 2.23 -14.42
CA ALA A 91 -1.31 1.01 -14.02
C ALA A 91 -1.85 0.47 -12.67
N ILE A 92 -2.10 1.32 -11.68
CA ILE A 92 -2.67 0.93 -10.38
C ILE A 92 -4.05 0.29 -10.55
N GLU A 93 -4.92 0.89 -11.36
CA GLU A 93 -6.30 0.44 -11.56
C GLU A 93 -6.37 -0.88 -12.35
N ASN A 94 -5.45 -1.09 -13.28
CA ASN A 94 -5.52 -2.19 -14.25
C ASN A 94 -4.49 -3.32 -14.01
N GLY A 95 -3.65 -3.22 -12.98
CA GLY A 95 -2.66 -4.26 -12.69
C GLY A 95 -1.40 -4.17 -13.57
N GLY A 96 -0.93 -2.96 -13.79
CA GLY A 96 0.12 -2.64 -14.75
C GLY A 96 -0.43 -2.52 -16.18
N PHE A 97 0.47 -2.33 -17.15
CA PHE A 97 0.09 -2.17 -18.56
C PHE A 97 -0.31 -3.48 -19.24
N SER A 98 -0.03 -4.63 -18.62
CA SER A 98 -0.43 -5.96 -19.10
C SER A 98 -1.49 -6.65 -18.25
N GLY A 99 -1.74 -6.20 -17.01
CA GLY A 99 -2.64 -6.85 -16.06
C GLY A 99 -2.18 -8.22 -15.53
N ALA A 100 -1.02 -8.72 -15.96
CA ALA A 100 -0.65 -10.13 -15.76
C ALA A 100 0.06 -10.45 -14.43
N ILE A 101 0.79 -9.48 -13.86
CA ILE A 101 1.68 -9.71 -12.71
C ILE A 101 1.33 -8.82 -11.53
N MET A 102 1.07 -7.54 -11.79
CA MET A 102 0.66 -6.59 -10.76
C MET A 102 -0.86 -6.73 -10.58
N PRO A 103 -1.38 -6.91 -9.35
CA PRO A 103 -2.81 -6.98 -9.14
C PRO A 103 -3.47 -5.62 -9.42
N PRO A 104 -4.70 -5.58 -9.98
CA PRO A 104 -5.44 -4.34 -10.15
C PRO A 104 -5.93 -3.80 -8.80
N ASN A 105 -6.13 -2.47 -8.73
CA ASN A 105 -6.73 -1.77 -7.59
C ASN A 105 -6.02 -2.01 -6.24
N VAL A 106 -4.69 -2.15 -6.24
CA VAL A 106 -3.89 -2.31 -4.99
C VAL A 106 -4.14 -1.16 -4.01
N VAL A 107 -4.38 0.03 -4.54
CA VAL A 107 -4.86 1.22 -3.83
C VAL A 107 -5.88 1.93 -4.73
N VAL A 108 -6.77 2.71 -4.15
CA VAL A 108 -7.89 3.36 -4.86
C VAL A 108 -8.10 4.79 -4.38
N GLY A 109 -8.85 5.59 -5.14
CA GLY A 109 -9.24 6.94 -4.76
C GLY A 109 -8.02 7.84 -4.48
N GLN A 110 -8.08 8.61 -3.39
CA GLN A 110 -7.00 9.55 -3.05
C GLN A 110 -5.65 8.86 -2.81
N ASP A 111 -5.64 7.63 -2.27
CA ASP A 111 -4.39 6.90 -2.07
C ASP A 111 -3.71 6.56 -3.40
N ALA A 112 -4.49 6.20 -4.44
CA ALA A 112 -3.96 5.99 -5.79
C ALA A 112 -3.41 7.29 -6.38
N ILE A 113 -4.08 8.42 -6.14
CA ILE A 113 -3.64 9.75 -6.59
C ILE A 113 -2.32 10.15 -5.91
N ASP A 114 -2.22 9.96 -4.59
CA ASP A 114 -1.03 10.30 -3.81
C ASP A 114 0.16 9.41 -4.21
N VAL A 115 -0.06 8.11 -4.40
CA VAL A 115 0.96 7.19 -4.93
C VAL A 115 1.38 7.60 -6.34
N ALA A 116 0.43 7.94 -7.22
CA ALA A 116 0.74 8.39 -8.57
C ALA A 116 1.55 9.69 -8.57
N ASN A 117 1.22 10.64 -7.70
CA ASN A 117 1.95 11.90 -7.55
C ASN A 117 3.39 11.63 -7.08
N PHE A 118 3.54 10.78 -6.06
CA PHE A 118 4.83 10.36 -5.56
C PHE A 118 5.68 9.69 -6.65
N VAL A 119 5.16 8.63 -7.30
CA VAL A 119 5.89 7.90 -8.34
C VAL A 119 6.24 8.83 -9.50
N ALA A 120 5.29 9.62 -10.00
CA ALA A 120 5.56 10.54 -11.10
C ALA A 120 6.55 11.64 -10.71
N THR A 121 6.65 12.05 -9.45
CA THR A 121 7.61 13.06 -8.99
C THR A 121 9.03 12.50 -8.87
N TYR A 122 9.17 11.29 -8.34
CA TYR A 122 10.47 10.73 -7.91
C TYR A 122 11.05 9.67 -8.85
N ALA A 123 10.24 9.06 -9.72
CA ALA A 123 10.72 8.03 -10.64
C ALA A 123 11.72 8.59 -11.67
N GLY A 124 12.68 7.76 -12.05
CA GLY A 124 13.70 8.05 -13.07
C GLY A 124 14.81 9.02 -12.65
N ARG A 125 14.87 9.45 -11.38
CA ARG A 125 15.87 10.42 -10.90
C ARG A 125 17.29 9.87 -10.78
N GLN A 126 17.46 8.55 -10.83
CA GLN A 126 18.76 7.87 -10.80
C GLN A 126 19.11 7.24 -12.16
N ALA A 127 18.36 7.57 -13.22
CA ALA A 127 18.69 7.10 -14.56
C ALA A 127 20.03 7.70 -15.01
N PRO A 128 20.96 6.91 -15.56
CA PRO A 128 22.18 7.44 -16.15
C PRO A 128 21.82 8.35 -17.34
N PRO A 129 22.59 9.43 -17.58
CA PRO A 129 22.37 10.28 -18.74
C PRO A 129 22.65 9.48 -20.02
N ILE A 130 21.72 9.54 -20.97
CA ILE A 130 21.85 8.93 -22.29
C ILE A 130 21.87 10.06 -23.32
N PRO A 131 22.90 10.15 -24.20
CA PRO A 131 22.95 11.16 -25.25
C PRO A 131 21.67 11.16 -26.10
N GLY A 132 21.11 12.35 -26.33
CA GLY A 132 19.88 12.52 -27.13
C GLY A 132 18.56 12.21 -26.40
N VAL A 133 18.59 11.80 -25.12
CA VAL A 133 17.39 11.50 -24.34
C VAL A 133 17.19 12.53 -23.23
N ALA A 134 16.03 13.19 -23.22
CA ALA A 134 15.69 14.14 -22.16
C ALA A 134 15.52 13.42 -20.80
N PRO A 135 16.12 13.95 -19.71
CA PRO A 135 15.95 13.38 -18.37
C PRO A 135 14.50 13.33 -17.93
N CYS A 136 14.14 12.37 -17.09
CA CYS A 136 12.76 12.24 -16.61
C CYS A 136 12.27 13.49 -15.86
N THR A 137 13.17 14.20 -15.18
CA THR A 137 12.89 15.43 -14.41
C THR A 137 12.45 16.61 -15.27
N THR A 138 12.75 16.62 -16.57
CA THR A 138 12.30 17.68 -17.48
C THR A 138 10.90 17.43 -18.03
N LYS A 139 10.37 16.20 -17.89
CA LYS A 139 9.01 15.87 -18.30
C LYS A 139 8.02 16.37 -17.25
N PRO A 140 6.85 16.88 -17.66
CA PRO A 140 5.84 17.31 -16.72
C PRO A 140 5.32 16.10 -15.92
N VAL A 141 5.13 16.30 -14.61
CA VAL A 141 4.43 15.33 -13.76
C VAL A 141 2.98 15.15 -14.22
N GLY A 142 2.39 16.21 -14.79
CA GLY A 142 1.00 16.25 -15.21
C GLY A 142 0.06 16.31 -14.02
N THR A 143 -1.21 16.62 -14.30
CA THR A 143 -2.30 16.51 -13.33
C THR A 143 -3.28 15.47 -13.83
N LEU A 144 -3.94 14.78 -12.90
CA LEU A 144 -5.09 13.98 -13.27
C LEU A 144 -6.23 14.93 -13.64
N PRO A 145 -7.01 14.64 -14.70
CA PRO A 145 -8.25 15.37 -14.90
C PRO A 145 -9.04 15.23 -13.60
N ALA A 146 -9.53 16.36 -13.07
CA ALA A 146 -10.31 16.35 -11.85
C ALA A 146 -11.44 15.34 -12.02
N VAL A 147 -11.33 14.21 -11.34
CA VAL A 147 -12.48 13.33 -11.09
C VAL A 147 -13.42 14.14 -10.22
N THR A 148 -14.21 14.96 -10.91
CA THR A 148 -15.49 15.47 -10.50
C THR A 148 -15.61 15.75 -9.00
N ALA A 149 -15.33 17.01 -8.65
CA ALA A 149 -16.08 17.71 -7.60
C ALA A 149 -17.62 17.54 -7.73
N ALA A 150 -18.14 16.94 -8.81
CA ALA A 150 -19.53 16.56 -8.99
C ALA A 150 -20.02 15.40 -8.10
N THR A 151 -19.17 14.59 -7.46
CA THR A 151 -19.66 13.54 -6.54
C THR A 151 -19.92 14.06 -5.12
N ALA A 152 -19.20 15.11 -4.69
CA ALA A 152 -19.47 15.78 -3.41
C ALA A 152 -20.75 16.63 -3.46
N THR A 153 -21.04 17.27 -4.59
CA THR A 153 -22.20 18.18 -4.71
C THR A 153 -23.53 17.43 -4.93
N THR A 154 -23.51 16.24 -5.53
CA THR A 154 -24.76 15.47 -5.76
C THR A 154 -25.30 14.80 -4.50
N THR A 155 -24.44 14.46 -3.52
CA THR A 155 -24.88 13.88 -2.25
C THR A 155 -25.50 14.94 -1.31
N ALA A 156 -24.99 16.17 -1.35
CA ALA A 156 -25.55 17.28 -0.58
C ALA A 156 -26.96 17.71 -1.04
N LYS A 157 -27.30 17.51 -2.32
CA LYS A 157 -28.62 17.88 -2.86
C LYS A 157 -29.72 16.82 -2.64
N LYS A 158 -29.35 15.56 -2.34
CA LYS A 158 -30.33 14.49 -2.03
C LYS A 158 -30.67 14.40 -0.53
N ALA A 159 -29.87 15.01 0.35
CA ALA A 159 -30.11 15.02 1.79
C ALA A 159 -31.05 16.15 2.27
N ALA A 160 -31.53 17.02 1.36
CA ALA A 160 -32.43 18.13 1.68
C ALA A 160 -33.92 17.84 1.44
N VAL A 161 -34.32 16.57 1.33
CA VAL A 161 -35.73 16.16 1.42
C VAL A 161 -35.99 15.66 2.84
N THR A 162 -36.55 16.56 3.65
CA THR A 162 -36.98 16.32 5.02
C THR A 162 -37.99 15.18 5.11
N PRO A 163 -37.89 14.27 6.10
CA PRO A 163 -38.94 13.30 6.39
C PRO A 163 -40.14 13.99 7.03
N SER A 164 -41.29 13.98 6.36
CA SER A 164 -42.57 14.35 6.98
C SER A 164 -43.13 13.15 7.76
N ALA A 165 -43.56 13.45 8.98
CA ALA A 165 -43.92 12.52 10.03
C ALA A 165 -45.07 11.56 9.67
N ALA A 166 -44.89 10.27 9.98
CA ALA A 166 -45.99 9.34 10.18
C ALA A 166 -45.81 8.62 11.52
N LYS A 167 -46.83 8.82 12.36
CA LYS A 167 -47.05 8.36 13.74
C LYS A 167 -47.01 6.81 13.87
N PRO A 168 -46.45 6.26 14.96
CA PRO A 168 -46.38 4.81 15.17
C PRO A 168 -47.69 4.25 15.78
N PRO A 169 -48.20 3.10 15.34
CA PRO A 169 -49.11 2.32 16.15
C PRO A 169 -48.33 1.34 17.03
N GLN A 170 -48.40 1.57 18.33
CA GLN A 170 -48.06 0.60 19.37
C GLN A 170 -48.91 -0.67 19.21
N LYS A 171 -48.29 -1.86 19.21
CA LYS A 171 -48.99 -3.09 19.62
C LYS A 171 -48.15 -3.90 20.61
N LYS A 172 -48.78 -4.05 21.77
CA LYS A 172 -48.45 -4.84 22.97
C LYS A 172 -47.77 -6.18 22.69
N ALA A 173 -46.77 -6.45 23.52
CA ALA A 173 -46.34 -7.79 23.89
C ALA A 173 -47.52 -8.60 24.48
N THR A 174 -47.63 -9.86 24.07
CA THR A 174 -48.28 -10.91 24.86
C THR A 174 -47.45 -12.17 24.78
N ALA A 175 -47.09 -12.68 25.95
CA ALA A 175 -46.44 -13.96 26.16
C ALA A 175 -47.49 -15.09 26.21
N ALA A 176 -47.21 -16.23 25.57
CA ALA A 176 -47.69 -17.58 25.93
C ALA A 176 -46.95 -18.57 24.99
N ARG A 177 -45.98 -19.36 25.45
CA ARG A 177 -46.04 -20.63 26.22
C ARG A 177 -46.42 -21.86 25.36
N THR A 178 -45.47 -22.80 25.32
CA THR A 178 -45.58 -24.28 25.27
C THR A 178 -45.64 -25.04 23.94
N ALA A 179 -44.86 -26.14 23.96
CA ALA A 179 -45.03 -27.42 23.27
C ALA A 179 -44.60 -27.46 21.79
N LYS A 180 -43.96 -28.51 21.25
CA LYS A 180 -43.45 -29.82 21.69
C LYS A 180 -42.95 -30.49 20.38
N GLN A 181 -42.00 -31.44 20.46
CA GLN A 181 -41.79 -32.52 19.46
C GLN A 181 -41.19 -32.10 18.09
N THR A 182 -40.29 -32.80 17.38
CA THR A 182 -39.60 -34.10 17.53
C THR A 182 -38.50 -34.12 16.44
N GLN A 183 -37.32 -34.66 16.77
CA GLN A 183 -36.46 -35.59 16.00
C GLN A 183 -36.25 -35.48 14.46
N GLY A 184 -34.96 -35.63 14.06
CA GLY A 184 -34.49 -36.19 12.78
C GLY A 184 -33.25 -35.44 12.25
N ARG A 185 -31.99 -35.84 12.50
CA ARG A 185 -31.20 -36.95 11.87
C ARG A 185 -31.24 -36.82 10.33
N THR A 186 -30.18 -36.58 9.55
CA THR A 186 -28.75 -36.99 9.55
C THR A 186 -27.99 -36.19 8.48
N PRO A 187 -26.63 -36.13 8.49
CA PRO A 187 -25.83 -35.52 7.43
C PRO A 187 -25.58 -36.50 6.27
N VAL A 188 -25.48 -35.98 5.04
CA VAL A 188 -24.98 -36.71 3.87
C VAL A 188 -23.59 -36.18 3.53
N ALA A 189 -22.65 -37.12 3.42
CA ALA A 189 -21.26 -36.90 3.05
C ALA A 189 -21.03 -37.45 1.63
N THR A 190 -20.24 -36.68 0.84
CA THR A 190 -19.30 -37.09 -0.24
C THR A 190 -19.86 -37.89 -1.45
N PRO A 191 -19.13 -38.09 -2.57
CA PRO A 191 -17.66 -38.16 -2.80
C PRO A 191 -16.95 -36.87 -3.20
#